data_AF-A0A3D3DR10-F1
#
_entry.id   AF-A0A3D3DR10-F1
#
_cell.length_a   1.000
_cell.length_b   1.000
_cell.length_c   1.000
_cell.angle_alpha   90.00
_cell.angle_beta   90.00
_cell.angle_gamma   90.00
#
_symmetry.space_group_name_H-M   'P 1'
#
loop_
_entity.id
_entity.type
_entity.pdbx_description
1 polymer ?
#
loop_
_entity_poly.entity_id
_entity_poly.type
_entity_poly.pdbx_seq_one_letter_code
_entity_poly.pdbx_strand_id
1 'polypeptide(L)'
;MATKQPNLLFIQADQLKPQVLPMYGGPALTPHVSRLADSGVTFDNAYCNFPLCAPSRFSMLSGMLASKIGAYDNGAEFPAHLPTMAHYLRLAGYRTSLSGKQHFVGPDMLHGFEERLVPELYPTDFSWTPSWEELRMDSNNNASGVIRSGVCKRSVQIDHDEAVFY
;
A
#
# COMPACT_ATOMS: atom_id res chain seq x y z
N MET A 1 -27.66 -11.57 24.91
CA MET A 1 -26.20 -11.60 25.18
C MET A 1 -25.59 -10.41 24.46
N ALA A 2 -24.83 -9.55 25.15
CA ALA A 2 -24.08 -8.52 24.43
C ALA A 2 -23.11 -9.23 23.48
N THR A 3 -23.21 -8.98 22.18
CA THR A 3 -22.32 -9.56 21.18
C THR A 3 -20.92 -8.99 21.43
N LYS A 4 -19.99 -9.86 21.83
CA LYS A 4 -18.59 -9.47 22.00
C LYS A 4 -18.07 -8.92 20.67
N GLN A 5 -17.55 -7.69 20.69
CA GLN A 5 -16.94 -7.09 19.51
C GLN A 5 -15.78 -7.98 19.02
N PRO A 6 -15.72 -8.33 17.72
CA PRO A 6 -14.68 -9.21 17.19
C PRO A 6 -13.36 -8.47 17.07
N ASN A 7 -12.22 -9.15 17.24
CA ASN A 7 -10.93 -8.55 16.88
C ASN A 7 -10.77 -8.50 15.36
N LEU A 8 -10.09 -7.47 14.85
CA LEU A 8 -9.82 -7.27 13.43
C LEU A 8 -8.32 -7.36 13.18
N LEU A 9 -7.90 -8.25 12.29
CA LEU A 9 -6.52 -8.37 11.82
C LEU A 9 -6.46 -8.11 10.32
N PHE A 10 -5.78 -7.05 9.93
CA PHE A 10 -5.58 -6.70 8.53
C PHE A 10 -4.15 -7.07 8.09
N ILE A 11 -4.03 -8.02 7.16
CA ILE A 11 -2.76 -8.45 6.59
C ILE A 11 -2.65 -7.88 5.18
N GLN A 12 -1.66 -7.03 4.95
CA GLN A 12 -1.48 -6.33 3.68
C GLN A 12 -0.10 -6.63 3.09
N ALA A 13 -0.07 -7.17 1.88
CA ALA A 13 1.13 -7.30 1.06
C ALA A 13 1.31 -6.05 0.16
N ASP A 14 2.55 -5.77 -0.23
CA ASP A 14 2.86 -4.72 -1.19
C ASP A 14 3.11 -5.31 -2.57
N GLN A 15 2.58 -4.68 -3.61
CA GLN A 15 2.75 -5.07 -5.02
C GLN A 15 2.40 -6.55 -5.34
N LEU A 16 1.45 -7.13 -4.61
CA LEU A 16 1.03 -8.53 -4.82
C LEU A 16 0.13 -8.64 -6.05
N LYS A 17 0.62 -9.37 -7.05
CA LYS A 17 -0.14 -9.72 -8.25
C LYS A 17 -1.00 -10.97 -7.98
N PRO A 18 -2.34 -10.96 -8.17
CA PRO A 18 -3.18 -12.11 -7.83
C PRO A 18 -2.83 -13.38 -8.61
N GLN A 19 -2.40 -13.25 -9.87
CA GLN A 19 -2.09 -14.39 -10.74
C GLN A 19 -0.90 -15.24 -10.26
N VAL A 20 -0.16 -14.83 -9.23
CA VAL A 20 0.90 -15.68 -8.66
C VAL A 20 0.35 -16.66 -7.62
N LEU A 21 -0.84 -16.41 -7.07
CA LEU A 21 -1.37 -17.17 -5.94
C LEU A 21 -2.18 -18.41 -6.39
N PRO A 22 -2.12 -19.54 -5.64
CA PRO A 22 -2.82 -20.78 -5.99
C PRO A 22 -4.32 -20.66 -6.16
N MET A 23 -5.01 -19.87 -5.32
CA MET A 23 -6.47 -19.70 -5.43
C MET A 23 -6.90 -19.00 -6.72
N TYR A 24 -5.97 -18.36 -7.43
CA TYR A 24 -6.19 -17.77 -8.75
C TYR A 24 -5.45 -18.54 -9.87
N GLY A 25 -5.04 -19.79 -9.61
CA GLY A 25 -4.34 -20.65 -10.57
C GLY A 25 -2.84 -20.37 -10.73
N GLY A 26 -2.25 -19.59 -9.83
CA GLY A 26 -0.83 -19.23 -9.86
C GLY A 26 0.11 -20.30 -9.25
N PRO A 27 1.43 -20.21 -9.52
CA PRO A 27 2.40 -21.25 -9.15
C PRO A 27 3.00 -21.12 -7.74
N ALA A 28 2.74 -20.03 -7.01
CA ALA A 28 3.41 -19.78 -5.73
C ALA A 28 2.98 -20.78 -4.65
N LEU A 29 3.92 -21.24 -3.82
CA LEU A 29 3.61 -22.13 -2.69
C LEU A 29 3.21 -21.31 -1.46
N THR A 30 1.90 -21.10 -1.25
CA THR A 30 1.38 -20.25 -0.15
C THR A 30 0.39 -20.99 0.77
N PRO A 31 0.82 -22.07 1.48
CA PRO A 31 -0.11 -22.95 2.22
C PRO A 31 -0.95 -22.21 3.28
N HIS A 32 -0.40 -21.19 3.95
CA HIS A 32 -1.14 -20.43 4.95
C HIS A 32 -2.19 -19.48 4.34
N VAL A 33 -1.89 -18.88 3.18
CA VAL A 33 -2.82 -18.01 2.46
C VAL A 33 -3.92 -18.85 1.82
N SER A 34 -3.58 -20.00 1.23
CA SER A 34 -4.56 -20.94 0.68
C SER A 34 -5.56 -21.39 1.73
N ARG A 35 -5.09 -21.78 2.93
CA ARG A 35 -5.96 -22.14 4.06
C ARG A 35 -6.89 -20.99 4.49
N LEU A 36 -6.43 -19.73 4.43
CA LEU A 36 -7.27 -18.58 4.73
C LEU A 36 -8.35 -18.38 3.65
N ALA A 37 -8.00 -18.57 2.38
CA ALA A 37 -8.95 -18.52 1.27
C ALA A 37 -10.02 -19.63 1.38
N ASP A 38 -9.62 -20.86 1.71
CA ASP A 38 -10.52 -22.02 1.84
C ASP A 38 -11.50 -21.91 3.01
N SER A 39 -11.12 -21.18 4.08
CA SER A 39 -11.95 -20.99 5.27
C SER A 39 -12.66 -19.64 5.33
N GLY A 40 -12.52 -18.83 4.28
CA GLY A 40 -12.99 -17.45 4.22
C GLY A 40 -13.81 -17.15 2.97
N VAL A 41 -13.80 -15.88 2.58
CA VAL A 41 -14.42 -15.40 1.34
C VAL A 41 -13.31 -14.86 0.45
N THR A 42 -13.26 -15.37 -0.78
CA THR A 42 -12.35 -14.88 -1.82
C THR A 42 -13.13 -14.01 -2.79
N PHE A 43 -12.58 -12.84 -3.13
CA PHE A 43 -13.15 -11.94 -4.13
C PHE A 43 -12.38 -12.11 -5.44
N ASP A 44 -13.08 -12.48 -6.51
CA ASP A 44 -12.47 -12.66 -7.84
C ASP A 44 -12.15 -11.32 -8.51
N ASN A 45 -12.87 -10.26 -8.13
CA ASN A 45 -12.81 -8.95 -8.76
C ASN A 45 -12.61 -7.83 -7.71
N ALA A 46 -11.48 -7.87 -7.00
CA ALA A 46 -11.07 -6.81 -6.08
C ALA A 46 -9.96 -5.95 -6.72
N TYR A 47 -10.20 -4.65 -6.83
CA TYR A 47 -9.28 -3.70 -7.46
C TYR A 47 -8.72 -2.71 -6.43
N CYS A 48 -7.45 -2.34 -6.59
CA CYS A 48 -6.89 -1.21 -5.87
C CYS A 48 -7.52 0.11 -6.34
N ASN A 49 -7.63 1.09 -5.44
CA ASN A 49 -8.23 2.38 -5.76
C ASN A 49 -7.33 3.26 -6.65
N PHE A 50 -6.03 3.00 -6.63
CA PHE A 50 -5.03 3.68 -7.45
C PHE A 50 -3.82 2.74 -7.62
N PRO A 51 -3.26 2.55 -8.82
CA PRO A 51 -2.16 1.60 -9.05
C PRO A 51 -0.79 2.16 -8.62
N LEU A 52 -0.71 2.76 -7.43
CA LEU A 52 0.51 3.32 -6.84
C LEU A 52 0.42 3.32 -5.30
N CYS A 53 1.55 3.13 -4.62
CA CYS A 53 1.64 2.86 -3.18
C CYS A 53 0.84 3.85 -2.30
N ALA A 54 1.29 5.11 -2.19
CA ALA A 54 0.71 6.06 -1.25
C ALA A 54 -0.76 6.39 -1.58
N PRO A 55 -1.13 6.73 -2.84
CA PRO A 55 -2.52 6.96 -3.24
C PRO A 55 -3.47 5.80 -2.94
N SER A 56 -3.05 4.56 -3.22
CA SER A 56 -3.85 3.36 -2.95
C SER A 56 -4.14 3.19 -1.47
N ARG A 57 -3.11 3.37 -0.64
CA ARG A 57 -3.18 3.19 0.82
C ARG A 57 -4.00 4.29 1.49
N PHE A 58 -3.82 5.54 1.09
CA PHE A 58 -4.59 6.65 1.64
C PHE A 58 -6.05 6.52 1.26
N SER A 59 -6.33 6.13 0.02
CA SER A 59 -7.70 5.89 -0.45
C SER A 59 -8.36 4.72 0.28
N MET A 60 -7.65 3.61 0.49
CA MET A 60 -8.13 2.47 1.26
C MET A 60 -8.41 2.83 2.73
N LEU A 61 -7.51 3.57 3.38
CA LEU A 61 -7.66 3.93 4.79
C LEU A 61 -8.77 4.96 5.01
N SER A 62 -8.89 5.96 4.14
CA SER A 62 -9.91 7.01 4.25
C SER A 62 -11.28 6.60 3.72
N GLY A 63 -11.36 5.55 2.89
CA GLY A 63 -12.58 5.17 2.17
C GLY A 63 -12.98 6.17 1.09
N MET A 64 -12.07 7.05 0.67
CA MET A 64 -12.30 8.08 -0.34
C MET A 64 -11.38 7.88 -1.54
N LEU A 65 -11.85 8.22 -2.74
CA LEU A 65 -11.00 8.18 -3.94
C LEU A 65 -9.82 9.13 -3.81
N ALA A 66 -8.67 8.74 -4.37
CA ALA A 66 -7.45 9.54 -4.44
C ALA A 66 -7.71 11.00 -4.88
N SER A 67 -8.58 11.19 -5.87
CA SER A 67 -8.97 12.51 -6.38
C SER A 67 -9.69 13.40 -5.37
N LYS A 68 -10.38 12.81 -4.39
CA LYS A 68 -11.09 13.54 -3.34
C LYS A 68 -10.18 13.97 -2.20
N ILE A 69 -9.08 13.25 -1.99
CA ILE A 69 -8.12 13.48 -0.90
C ILE A 69 -6.81 14.12 -1.36
N GLY A 70 -6.68 14.42 -2.66
CA GLY A 70 -5.48 15.06 -3.22
C GLY A 70 -4.26 14.13 -3.35
N ALA A 71 -4.45 12.81 -3.25
CA ALA A 71 -3.36 11.84 -3.24
C ALA A 71 -3.04 11.34 -4.66
N TYR A 72 -2.32 12.12 -5.46
CA TYR A 72 -2.10 11.81 -6.88
C TYR A 72 -0.82 11.03 -7.16
N ASP A 73 0.14 11.06 -6.24
CA ASP A 73 1.43 10.41 -6.38
C ASP A 73 2.02 10.05 -5.00
N ASN A 74 3.26 9.54 -4.97
CA ASN A 74 3.94 9.18 -3.72
C ASN A 74 4.65 10.37 -3.05
N GLY A 75 4.59 11.58 -3.62
CA GLY A 75 4.99 12.82 -2.97
C GLY A 75 3.82 13.58 -2.34
N ALA A 76 2.58 13.15 -2.58
CA ALA A 76 1.41 13.80 -2.01
C ALA A 76 1.33 13.60 -0.49
N GLU A 77 1.16 14.69 0.26
CA GLU A 77 0.88 14.63 1.70
C GLU A 77 -0.45 13.89 1.95
N PHE A 78 -0.51 13.08 3.02
CA PHE A 78 -1.79 12.61 3.54
C PHE A 78 -2.26 13.56 4.65
N PRO A 79 -3.32 14.37 4.45
CA PRO A 79 -3.68 15.38 5.45
C PRO A 79 -4.26 14.75 6.72
N ALA A 80 -3.71 15.12 7.88
CA ALA A 80 -4.09 14.57 9.20
C ALA A 80 -5.57 14.77 9.59
N HIS A 81 -6.26 15.75 8.99
CA HIS A 81 -7.66 16.02 9.28
C HIS A 81 -8.62 15.04 8.60
N LEU A 82 -8.14 14.22 7.66
CA LEU A 82 -8.97 13.22 6.99
C LEU A 82 -9.16 12.00 7.89
N PRO A 83 -10.41 11.65 8.27
CA PRO A 83 -10.65 10.47 9.06
C PRO A 83 -10.33 9.20 8.27
N THR A 84 -9.87 8.18 8.99
CA THR A 84 -9.51 6.87 8.45
C THR A 84 -10.28 5.77 9.16
N MET A 85 -10.23 4.54 8.66
CA MET A 85 -10.80 3.38 9.36
C MET A 85 -10.26 3.26 10.79
N ALA A 86 -8.99 3.63 11.05
CA ALA A 86 -8.40 3.56 12.38
C ALA A 86 -9.08 4.54 13.35
N HIS A 87 -9.38 5.77 12.89
CA HIS A 87 -10.15 6.74 13.68
C HIS A 87 -11.54 6.19 14.04
N TYR A 88 -12.26 5.64 13.06
CA TYR A 88 -13.60 5.09 13.30
C TYR A 88 -13.58 3.86 14.22
N LEU A 89 -12.60 2.97 14.06
CA LEU A 89 -12.42 1.83 14.95
C LEU A 89 -12.11 2.28 16.39
N ARG A 90 -11.23 3.26 16.56
CA ARG A 90 -10.91 3.85 17.87
C ARG A 90 -12.16 4.46 18.52
N LEU A 91 -12.95 5.22 17.77
CA LEU A 91 -14.22 5.78 18.24
C LEU A 91 -15.21 4.68 18.66
N ALA A 92 -15.17 3.51 18.02
CA ALA A 92 -15.99 2.36 18.37
C ALA A 92 -15.45 1.53 19.55
N GLY A 93 -14.34 1.94 20.18
CA GLY A 93 -13.75 1.29 21.35
C GLY A 93 -12.64 0.29 21.06
N TYR A 94 -12.14 0.23 19.82
CA TYR A 94 -11.02 -0.65 19.47
C TYR A 94 -9.67 -0.01 19.80
N ARG A 95 -8.74 -0.83 20.28
CA ARG A 95 -7.31 -0.49 20.23
C ARG A 95 -6.80 -0.69 18.81
N THR A 96 -6.12 0.31 18.25
CA THR A 96 -5.62 0.26 16.87
C THR A 96 -4.09 0.32 16.83
N SER A 97 -3.46 -0.62 16.12
CA SER A 97 -2.01 -0.69 15.99
C SER A 97 -1.61 -0.99 14.56
N LEU A 98 -0.52 -0.37 14.10
CA LEU A 98 0.08 -0.56 12.79
C LEU A 98 1.47 -1.17 12.93
N SER A 99 1.72 -2.28 12.23
CA SER A 99 3.07 -2.82 12.00
C SER A 99 3.31 -2.95 10.51
N GLY A 100 4.37 -2.31 10.02
CA GLY A 100 4.81 -2.35 8.64
C GLY A 100 4.62 -1.02 7.89
N LYS A 101 4.57 -1.13 6.57
CA LYS A 101 4.52 -0.02 5.62
C LYS A 101 3.09 0.47 5.40
N GLN A 102 2.90 1.79 5.42
CA GLN A 102 1.70 2.48 4.91
C GLN A 102 2.00 3.64 3.97
N HIS A 103 3.28 3.99 3.80
CA HIS A 103 3.76 5.05 2.92
C HIS A 103 3.11 6.41 3.21
N PHE A 104 2.96 6.74 4.50
CA PHE A 104 2.49 8.07 4.89
C PHE A 104 3.54 9.12 4.55
N VAL A 105 3.09 10.19 3.93
CA VAL A 105 3.90 11.37 3.57
C VAL A 105 3.31 12.55 4.32
N GLY A 106 4.18 13.32 4.97
CA GLY A 106 3.80 14.39 5.88
C GLY A 106 4.13 14.06 7.35
N PRO A 107 3.80 15.00 8.26
CA PRO A 107 4.21 14.90 9.66
C PRO A 107 3.38 13.91 10.49
N ASP A 108 2.16 13.59 10.08
CA ASP A 108 1.32 12.62 10.78
C ASP A 108 1.68 11.19 10.34
N MET A 109 2.31 10.43 11.23
CA MET A 109 2.71 9.05 10.95
C MET A 109 1.74 8.01 11.53
N LEU A 110 0.62 8.46 12.12
CA LEU A 110 -0.34 7.62 12.83
C LEU A 110 -1.70 7.57 12.14
N HIS A 111 -2.21 8.68 11.62
CA HIS A 111 -3.49 8.74 10.90
C HIS A 111 -4.63 7.93 11.57
N GLY A 112 -4.74 8.06 12.89
CA GLY A 112 -5.79 7.43 13.71
C GLY A 112 -5.37 6.13 14.39
N PHE A 113 -4.26 5.51 14.01
CA PHE A 113 -3.67 4.42 14.79
C PHE A 113 -3.17 4.95 16.13
N GLU A 114 -3.39 4.20 17.21
CA GLU A 114 -2.89 4.56 18.54
C GLU A 114 -1.42 4.22 18.72
N GLU A 115 -0.94 3.23 17.96
CA GLU A 115 0.42 2.73 18.05
C GLU A 115 0.96 2.36 16.67
N ARG A 116 2.22 2.72 16.42
CA ARG A 116 2.97 2.27 15.24
C ARG A 116 4.23 1.55 15.71
N LEU A 117 4.29 0.25 15.44
CA LEU A 117 5.27 -0.67 16.00
C LEU A 117 6.64 -0.61 15.30
N VAL A 118 6.66 -0.20 14.04
CA VAL A 118 7.89 -0.08 13.23
C VAL A 118 7.85 1.20 12.38
N PRO A 119 9.02 1.80 12.10
CA PRO A 119 9.10 2.98 11.25
C PRO A 119 8.66 2.67 9.81
N GLU A 120 8.42 3.73 9.03
CA GLU A 120 8.18 3.60 7.61
C GLU A 120 9.43 3.12 6.86
N LEU A 121 9.24 2.27 5.86
CA LEU A 121 10.34 1.78 5.01
C LEU A 121 10.76 2.83 3.98
N TYR A 122 9.81 3.63 3.50
CA TYR A 122 10.01 4.66 2.50
C TYR A 122 10.13 6.06 3.10
N PRO A 123 10.67 7.02 2.32
CA PRO A 123 10.67 8.42 2.72
C PRO A 123 9.26 8.90 3.10
N THR A 124 9.22 9.77 4.09
CA THR A 124 7.98 10.36 4.64
C THR A 124 7.87 11.84 4.28
N ASP A 125 8.83 12.35 3.52
CA ASP A 125 8.92 13.71 3.05
C ASP A 125 8.52 13.81 1.56
N PHE A 126 8.67 15.00 1.00
CA PHE A 126 8.33 15.30 -0.39
C PHE A 126 9.40 14.85 -1.41
N SER A 127 10.37 14.00 -1.02
CA SER A 127 11.47 13.56 -1.91
C SER A 127 10.98 12.76 -3.13
N TRP A 128 9.76 12.24 -3.09
CA TRP A 128 9.13 11.53 -4.20
C TRP A 128 8.20 12.39 -5.05
N THR A 129 8.18 13.71 -4.81
CA THR A 129 7.55 14.67 -5.70
C THR A 129 8.29 14.69 -7.04
N PRO A 130 7.59 14.49 -8.17
CA PRO A 130 8.27 14.45 -9.46
C PRO A 130 8.86 15.81 -9.85
N SER A 131 10.14 15.81 -10.24
CA SER A 131 10.76 16.97 -10.90
C SER A 131 10.51 16.89 -12.41
N TRP A 132 9.69 17.82 -12.92
CA TRP A 132 9.38 17.88 -14.36
C TRP A 132 10.46 18.56 -15.19
N GLU A 133 11.36 19.32 -14.54
CA GLU A 133 12.48 19.99 -15.19
C GLU A 133 13.69 19.06 -15.37
N GLU A 134 13.79 18.01 -14.55
CA GLU A 134 14.90 17.07 -14.56
C GLU A 134 14.68 15.93 -15.57
N LEU A 135 15.63 15.80 -16.51
CA LEU A 135 15.60 14.81 -17.58
C LEU A 135 16.66 13.70 -17.43
N ARG A 136 17.43 13.75 -16.34
CA ARG A 136 18.45 12.72 -16.03
C ARG A 136 17.75 11.48 -15.53
N MET A 137 18.21 10.31 -15.94
CA MET A 137 17.56 9.03 -15.59
C MET A 137 18.27 8.40 -14.38
N ASP A 138 18.51 9.22 -13.35
CA ASP A 138 19.17 8.85 -12.09
C ASP A 138 18.18 8.48 -10.98
N SER A 139 16.91 8.86 -11.13
CA SER A 139 15.82 8.49 -10.24
C SER A 139 14.51 8.21 -11.00
N ASN A 140 13.60 7.49 -10.34
CA ASN A 140 12.27 7.19 -10.87
C ASN A 140 11.26 8.34 -10.69
N ASN A 141 11.69 9.48 -10.15
CA ASN A 141 10.82 10.59 -9.75
C ASN A 141 11.02 11.82 -10.64
N ASN A 142 11.19 11.62 -11.95
CA ASN A 142 11.34 12.73 -12.89
C ASN A 142 10.70 12.44 -14.25
N ALA A 143 10.73 13.43 -15.14
CA ALA A 143 10.03 13.37 -16.43
C ALA A 143 10.59 12.29 -17.38
N SER A 144 11.77 11.72 -17.10
CA SER A 144 12.40 10.73 -18.00
C SER A 144 11.55 9.49 -18.20
N GLY A 145 10.82 9.02 -17.18
CA GLY A 145 9.94 7.85 -17.29
C GLY A 145 8.78 8.05 -18.26
N VAL A 146 8.33 9.30 -18.44
CA VAL A 146 7.28 9.67 -19.41
C VAL A 146 7.88 9.95 -20.78
N ILE A 147 8.98 10.69 -20.85
CA ILE A 147 9.58 11.15 -22.12
C ILE A 147 10.33 10.03 -22.84
N ARG A 148 10.96 9.12 -22.09
CA ARG A 148 11.82 8.05 -22.62
C ARG A 148 11.17 6.67 -22.47
N SER A 149 9.85 6.60 -22.44
CA SER A 149 9.09 5.36 -22.29
C SER A 149 9.53 4.29 -23.31
N GLY A 150 9.66 3.05 -22.86
CA GLY A 150 10.06 1.91 -23.68
C GLY A 150 9.83 0.59 -22.95
N VAL A 151 10.17 -0.53 -23.61
CA VAL A 151 10.08 -1.85 -22.98
C VAL A 151 11.11 -1.92 -21.84
N CYS A 152 10.62 -2.13 -20.60
CA CYS A 152 11.47 -2.37 -19.44
C CYS A 152 12.30 -3.63 -19.66
N LYS A 153 13.59 -3.47 -19.97
CA LYS A 153 14.52 -4.60 -20.15
C LYS A 153 14.96 -5.21 -18.82
N ARG A 154 15.13 -4.37 -17.79
CA ARG A 154 15.50 -4.75 -16.42
C ARG A 154 14.91 -3.74 -15.44
N SER A 155 14.59 -4.21 -14.25
CA SER A 155 14.19 -3.42 -13.09
C SER A 155 14.90 -3.94 -11.84
N VAL A 156 14.97 -3.12 -10.79
CA VAL A 156 15.54 -3.53 -9.49
C VAL A 156 14.85 -4.79 -8.96
N GLN A 157 13.55 -4.95 -9.21
CA GLN A 157 12.78 -6.11 -8.80
C GLN A 157 13.17 -7.36 -9.60
N ILE A 158 13.34 -7.26 -10.93
CA ILE A 158 13.81 -8.38 -11.75
C ILE A 158 15.22 -8.80 -11.31
N ASP A 159 16.10 -7.83 -11.07
CA ASP A 159 17.46 -8.10 -10.59
C ASP A 159 17.47 -8.78 -9.22
N HIS A 160 16.53 -8.41 -8.33
CA HIS A 160 16.39 -9.04 -7.01
C HIS A 160 15.76 -10.44 -7.09
N ASP A 161 14.74 -10.62 -7.93
CA ASP A 161 14.12 -11.93 -8.18
C ASP A 161 15.17 -12.92 -8.68
N GLU A 162 16.01 -12.54 -9.67
CA GLU A 162 17.14 -13.35 -10.15
C GLU A 162 18.13 -13.72 -9.03
N ALA A 163 18.36 -12.83 -8.06
CA ALA A 163 19.27 -13.09 -6.95
C ALA A 163 18.73 -14.10 -5.91
N VAL A 164 17.42 -14.33 -5.89
CA VAL A 164 16.75 -15.29 -4.98
C VAL A 164 16.26 -16.56 -5.68
N PHE A 165 16.49 -16.70 -6.99
CA PHE A 165 16.34 -17.96 -7.72
C PHE A 165 17.51 -18.89 -7.36
N TYR A 166 17.37 -19.65 -6.28
CA TYR A 166 18.20 -20.83 -5.95
C TYR A 166 17.31 -22.03 -5.62
#